data_AF-A0A960D5N7-F1
#
_entry.id   AF-A0A960D5N7-F1
#
_cell.length_a   1.000
_cell.length_b   1.000
_cell.length_c   1.000
_cell.angle_alpha   90.00
_cell.angle_beta   90.00
_cell.angle_gamma   90.00
#
_symmetry.space_group_name_H-M   'P 1'
#
loop_
_entity.id
_entity.type
_entity.pdbx_description
1 polymer ?
#
loop_
_entity_poly.entity_id
_entity_poly.type
_entity_poly.pdbx_seq_one_letter_code
_entity_poly.pdbx_strand_id
1 'polypeptide(L)' 'TVIYADEEGALRTVENVTLPWSMTVVPTVPVNYVTANSAGSQLNCWITDGTGATVAAQVDNGITATCNR' A
#
# COMPACT_ATOMS: atom_id res chain seq x y z
N THR A 1 -0.02 3.32 -10.67
CA THR A 1 0.96 2.27 -10.34
C THR A 1 1.00 2.08 -8.83
N VAL A 2 1.16 0.83 -8.37
CA VAL A 2 1.36 0.50 -6.94
C VAL A 2 2.65 -0.27 -6.80
N ILE A 3 3.45 0.09 -5.81
CA ILE A 3 4.65 -0.65 -5.39
C ILE A 3 4.42 -1.08 -3.94
N TYR A 4 4.55 -2.37 -3.65
CA TYR A 4 4.40 -2.90 -2.29
C TYR A 4 5.52 -3.88 -1.99
N ALA A 5 5.74 -4.16 -0.71
CA ALA A 5 6.63 -5.22 -0.28
C ALA A 5 5.87 -6.54 -0.09
N ASP A 6 6.37 -7.61 -0.70
CA ASP A 6 5.79 -8.96 -0.63
C ASP A 6 6.14 -9.69 0.69
N GLU A 7 5.81 -10.98 0.73
CA GLU A 7 5.95 -11.80 1.92
C GLU A 7 7.40 -12.04 2.36
N GLU A 8 8.37 -11.91 1.46
CA GLU A 8 9.82 -11.92 1.77
C GLU A 8 10.41 -10.51 1.90
N GLY A 9 9.61 -9.46 1.69
CA GLY A 9 10.04 -8.07 1.75
C GLY A 9 10.61 -7.53 0.44
N ALA A 10 10.51 -8.28 -0.66
CA ALA A 10 10.92 -7.81 -1.97
C ALA A 10 9.87 -6.85 -2.56
N LEU A 11 10.33 -5.83 -3.27
CA LEU A 11 9.44 -4.84 -3.87
C LEU A 11 8.79 -5.40 -5.15
N ARG A 12 7.47 -5.29 -5.22
CA ARG A 12 6.63 -5.69 -6.34
C ARG A 12 5.93 -4.49 -6.93
N THR A 13 5.91 -4.40 -8.26
CA THR A 13 5.23 -3.33 -8.99
C THR A 13 3.99 -3.88 -9.68
N VAL A 14 2.87 -3.17 -9.51
CA VAL A 14 1.60 -3.45 -10.18
C VAL A 14 1.21 -2.24 -11.03
N GLU A 15 1.15 -2.45 -12.33
CA GLU A 15 0.79 -1.43 -13.32
C GLU A 15 -0.71 -1.49 -13.65
N ASN A 16 -1.25 -0.37 -14.17
CA ASN A 16 -2.62 -0.28 -14.67
C ASN A 16 -3.72 -0.72 -13.67
N VAL A 17 -3.47 -0.54 -12.38
CA VAL A 17 -4.46 -0.82 -11.33
C VAL A 17 -5.63 0.16 -11.38
N THR A 18 -6.83 -0.34 -11.07
CA THR A 18 -8.05 0.46 -10.92
C THR A 18 -8.32 0.76 -9.45
N LEU A 19 -8.99 1.88 -9.19
CA LEU A 19 -9.43 2.27 -7.85
C LEU A 19 -10.89 1.81 -7.60
N PRO A 20 -11.25 1.42 -6.38
CA PRO A 20 -10.37 1.20 -5.23
C PRO A 20 -9.51 -0.06 -5.40
N TRP A 21 -8.29 -0.03 -4.85
CA TRP A 21 -7.35 -1.16 -4.86
C TRP A 21 -7.10 -1.67 -3.45
N SER A 22 -7.04 -2.99 -3.28
CA SER A 22 -6.72 -3.65 -2.01
C SER A 22 -5.95 -4.94 -2.23
N MET A 23 -5.06 -5.29 -1.30
CA MET A 23 -4.31 -6.55 -1.31
C MET A 23 -4.08 -7.05 0.13
N THR A 24 -4.00 -8.36 0.28
CA THR A 24 -3.61 -9.02 1.54
C THR A 24 -2.29 -9.74 1.34
N VAL A 25 -1.33 -9.50 2.23
CA VAL A 25 -0.03 -10.18 2.27
C VAL A 25 0.11 -10.84 3.64
N VAL A 26 0.60 -12.07 3.65
CA VAL A 26 0.95 -12.79 4.89
C VAL A 26 2.47 -12.86 4.94
N PRO A 27 3.14 -11.89 5.58
CA PRO A 27 4.58 -11.80 5.47
C PRO A 27 5.30 -12.79 6.38
N THR A 28 6.45 -13.28 5.91
CA THR A 28 7.37 -14.14 6.67
C THR A 28 8.44 -13.33 7.41
N VAL A 29 8.58 -12.05 7.06
CA VAL A 29 9.48 -11.06 7.66
C VAL A 29 8.73 -9.79 8.06
N PRO A 30 9.22 -8.97 9.01
CA PRO A 30 8.57 -7.72 9.39
C PRO A 30 8.66 -6.68 8.25
N VAL A 31 7.69 -6.68 7.34
CA VAL A 31 7.66 -5.73 6.22
C VAL A 31 6.23 -5.27 5.93
N ASN A 32 6.04 -3.96 5.87
CA ASN A 32 4.76 -3.30 5.62
C ASN A 32 5.00 -1.97 4.90
N TYR A 33 5.23 -2.05 3.59
CA TYR A 33 5.46 -0.88 2.73
C TYR A 33 4.53 -0.93 1.53
N VAL A 34 3.86 0.19 1.26
CA VAL A 34 3.14 0.41 0.01
C VAL A 34 3.28 1.87 -0.41
N THR A 35 3.57 2.10 -1.68
CA THR A 35 3.45 3.41 -2.33
C THR A 35 2.60 3.28 -3.58
N ALA A 36 1.79 4.29 -3.84
CA ALA A 36 0.93 4.33 -5.02
C ALA A 36 1.05 5.70 -5.67
N ASN A 37 1.07 5.71 -7.01
CA ASN A 37 1.03 6.92 -7.81
C ASN A 37 -0.15 6.85 -8.78
N SER A 38 -0.92 7.94 -8.81
CA SER A 38 -2.11 8.10 -9.64
C SER A 38 -1.85 9.07 -10.80
N ALA A 39 -2.55 8.87 -11.92
CA ALA A 39 -2.48 9.79 -13.05
C ALA A 39 -3.47 10.96 -12.95
N GLY A 40 -4.47 10.89 -12.07
CA GLY A 40 -5.50 11.94 -11.99
C GLY A 40 -6.45 11.89 -10.79
N SER A 41 -6.38 10.86 -9.95
CA SER A 41 -7.19 10.75 -8.72
C SER A 41 -6.35 10.99 -7.48
N GLN A 42 -6.94 11.59 -6.46
CA GLN A 42 -6.33 11.70 -5.13
C GLN A 42 -6.31 10.34 -4.44
N LEU A 43 -5.22 10.07 -3.73
CA LEU A 43 -4.94 8.80 -3.07
C LEU A 43 -4.79 9.02 -1.56
N ASN A 44 -5.22 8.01 -0.83
CA ASN A 44 -4.87 7.76 0.55
C ASN A 44 -4.39 6.31 0.64
N CYS A 45 -3.62 5.96 1.68
CA CYS A 45 -3.24 4.58 1.93
C CYS A 45 -3.46 4.22 3.40
N TRP A 46 -3.75 2.94 3.63
CA TRP A 46 -3.84 2.32 4.94
C TRP A 46 -3.22 0.93 4.87
N ILE A 47 -2.49 0.57 5.91
CA ILE A 47 -2.09 -0.81 6.20
C ILE A 47 -2.83 -1.21 7.47
N THR A 48 -3.50 -2.36 7.44
CA THR A 48 -4.19 -2.94 8.59
C THR A 48 -3.59 -4.30 8.94
N ASP A 49 -3.57 -4.65 10.21
CA ASP A 49 -3.24 -6.01 10.64
C ASP A 49 -4.43 -6.97 10.45
N GLY A 50 -4.23 -8.25 10.77
CA GLY A 50 -5.26 -9.29 10.65
C GLY A 50 -6.47 -9.12 11.57
N THR A 51 -6.41 -8.20 12.54
CA THR A 51 -7.55 -7.82 13.41
C THR A 51 -8.34 -6.63 12.86
N GLY A 52 -7.84 -5.99 11.79
CA GLY A 52 -8.40 -4.78 11.20
C GLY A 52 -7.89 -3.48 11.82
N ALA A 53 -6.92 -3.54 12.76
CA ALA A 53 -6.34 -2.34 13.34
C ALA A 53 -5.40 -1.66 12.33
N THR A 54 -5.54 -0.35 12.15
CA THR A 54 -4.64 0.43 11.30
C THR A 54 -3.25 0.52 11.93
N VAL A 55 -2.23 0.06 11.20
CA VAL A 55 -0.83 0.06 11.66
C VAL A 55 0.02 1.13 11.00
N ALA A 56 -0.38 1.62 9.83
CA ALA A 56 0.21 2.78 9.14
C ALA A 56 -0.87 3.40 8.25
N ALA A 57 -0.89 4.72 8.13
CA ALA A 57 -1.81 5.42 7.25
C ALA A 57 -1.20 6.73 6.76
N GLN A 58 -1.55 7.10 5.54
CA GLN A 58 -1.32 8.44 5.01
C GLN A 58 -2.59 8.91 4.33
N VAL A 59 -3.13 10.03 4.84
CA VAL A 59 -4.46 10.56 4.51
C VAL A 59 -4.38 12.05 4.16
N ASP A 60 -3.63 12.39 3.11
CA ASP A 60 -3.37 13.76 2.67
C ASP A 60 -4.02 14.11 1.31
N ASN A 61 -4.69 13.15 0.67
CA ASN A 61 -5.32 13.29 -0.65
C ASN A 61 -4.33 13.74 -1.76
N GLY A 62 -3.07 13.30 -1.68
CA GLY A 62 -2.06 13.53 -2.71
C GLY A 62 -2.24 12.67 -3.97
N ILE A 63 -1.50 13.00 -5.04
CA ILE A 63 -1.43 12.14 -6.24
C ILE A 63 -0.54 10.90 -6.01
N THR A 64 0.31 10.98 -4.99
CA THR A 64 1.13 9.89 -4.47
C THR A 64 0.70 9.64 -3.03
N ALA A 65 0.57 8.36 -2.64
CA ALA A 65 0.36 7.97 -1.25
C ALA A 65 1.42 6.96 -0.83
N THR A 66 2.02 7.12 0.36
CA THR A 66 3.02 6.16 0.89
C THR A 66 2.72 5.78 2.34
N CYS A 67 2.65 4.48 2.60
CA CYS A 67 2.47 3.89 3.91
C CYS A 67 3.67 3.00 4.21
N ASN A 68 4.33 3.26 5.33
CA ASN A 68 5.48 2.50 5.83
C ASN A 68 5.33 2.33 7.34
N ARG A 69 5.57 1.13 7.87
CA ARG A 69 5.52 0.81 9.31
C ARG A 69 6.92 0.60 9.87
#